data_AF-A0A5N5WJ90-F1
#
_entry.id   AF-A0A5N5WJ90-F1
#
_cell.length_a   1.000
_cell.length_b   1.000
_cell.length_c   1.000
_cell.angle_alpha   90.00
_cell.angle_beta   90.00
_cell.angle_gamma   90.00
#
_symmetry.space_group_name_H-M   'P 1'
#
loop_
_entity.id
_entity.type
_entity.pdbx_description
1 polymer ?
#
loop_
_entity_poly.entity_id
_entity_poly.type
_entity_poly.pdbx_seq_one_letter_code
_entity_poly.pdbx_strand_id
1 'polypeptide(L)'
;MLTPTRCCSSTEDYWPSSSQQCNSSTPPAYFKRIHGFSPEKFVQVKSSTIYKLHRYSKGLYVQSSDYSDHSEIHHLPIQSFSTMCDPTNPNIQKRTTPQWALYQRENFWKLNEGKTPPFSTDPTKLEQLAHEKLSQGGWLYASSNAGISNTHLANRQAFFRHRIVPQQLVDTNLRDTTTEIFGHRVSGPIGFAPIGINKIYHPSAEAAVAKVADELNLPYCLSTAGSTPIERVAEANGKGPRFFQLYMPHDDELTLSLLNRAWKSGFDALILTTDTWQLGWRHGDVANSNYAFYRGIGADLGMTDPVFQKRCREAGIDPEKDVVAASAKWIDAVWHGRAWSWEKIPWLIEQWREISGGRPFAIKGIQSVADAKRCVEYGVDSIVVSNHAGRQVDGAIASLDALENITNAVGD
;
A
#
# COMPACT_ATOMS: atom_id res chain seq x y z
N MET A 1 -5.89 -53.63 -17.38
CA MET A 1 -4.60 -53.73 -18.10
C MET A 1 -3.68 -52.66 -17.55
N LEU A 2 -2.42 -53.06 -17.33
CA LEU A 2 -1.22 -52.27 -16.98
C LEU A 2 -1.04 -51.82 -15.52
N THR A 3 -0.28 -52.67 -14.84
CA THR A 3 0.65 -52.44 -13.73
C THR A 3 1.81 -51.48 -14.09
N PRO A 4 2.51 -50.92 -13.08
CA PRO A 4 3.55 -49.90 -13.23
C PRO A 4 4.96 -50.49 -13.32
N THR A 5 5.91 -49.74 -13.89
CA THR A 5 7.35 -50.06 -13.83
C THR A 5 8.14 -48.98 -13.10
N ARG A 6 9.03 -49.45 -12.22
CA ARG A 6 9.90 -48.72 -11.29
C ARG A 6 11.18 -48.21 -11.97
N CYS A 7 11.77 -47.22 -11.30
CA CYS A 7 13.16 -46.78 -11.31
C CYS A 7 14.22 -47.90 -11.46
N CYS A 8 15.37 -47.57 -12.05
CA CYS A 8 16.66 -47.51 -11.34
C CYS A 8 17.84 -47.04 -12.23
N SER A 9 18.49 -45.95 -11.78
CA SER A 9 19.95 -45.74 -11.61
C SER A 9 20.98 -46.27 -12.62
N SER A 10 21.84 -45.36 -13.10
CA SER A 10 23.31 -45.50 -13.04
C SER A 10 24.02 -44.17 -13.35
N THR A 11 24.70 -43.63 -12.33
CA THR A 11 26.08 -43.07 -12.32
C THR A 11 26.64 -42.34 -13.56
N GLU A 12 27.12 -41.10 -13.38
CA GLU A 12 28.57 -40.78 -13.28
C GLU A 12 28.81 -39.27 -13.13
N ASP A 13 29.88 -38.96 -12.38
CA ASP A 13 30.40 -37.66 -11.97
C ASP A 13 30.83 -36.75 -13.12
N TYR A 14 30.88 -35.43 -12.90
CA TYR A 14 32.02 -34.53 -13.19
C TYR A 14 31.61 -33.05 -12.98
N TRP A 15 32.15 -32.42 -11.94
CA TRP A 15 32.42 -30.96 -11.87
C TRP A 15 33.89 -30.77 -12.30
N PRO A 16 34.28 -29.66 -12.95
CA PRO A 16 34.65 -28.49 -12.15
C PRO A 16 34.33 -27.12 -12.75
N SER A 17 34.22 -26.17 -11.81
CA SER A 17 34.36 -24.73 -12.01
C SER A 17 35.55 -24.34 -12.90
N SER A 18 35.36 -23.36 -13.78
CA SER A 18 36.42 -22.38 -14.04
C SER A 18 35.86 -21.05 -14.56
N SER A 19 36.35 -20.01 -13.90
CA SER A 19 36.40 -18.62 -14.33
C SER A 19 37.05 -18.47 -15.70
N GLN A 20 36.41 -17.76 -16.63
CA GLN A 20 37.11 -17.11 -17.73
C GLN A 20 36.57 -15.68 -17.95
N GLN A 21 37.48 -14.72 -17.78
CA GLN A 21 37.38 -13.37 -18.29
C GLN A 21 37.20 -13.40 -19.81
N CYS A 22 36.26 -12.61 -20.33
CA CYS A 22 36.28 -12.17 -21.72
C CYS A 22 36.01 -10.67 -21.76
N ASN A 23 37.07 -9.95 -22.08
CA ASN A 23 37.04 -8.54 -22.47
C ASN A 23 36.66 -8.44 -23.95
N SER A 24 35.97 -7.35 -24.25
CA SER A 24 35.97 -6.57 -25.50
C SER A 24 34.84 -6.75 -26.54
N SER A 25 34.36 -5.56 -26.92
CA SER A 25 33.82 -5.13 -28.22
C SER A 25 32.31 -5.21 -28.50
N THR A 26 31.66 -4.09 -28.14
CA THR A 26 30.73 -3.25 -28.93
C THR A 26 29.53 -3.89 -29.66
N PRO A 27 28.27 -3.45 -29.39
CA PRO A 27 27.09 -3.85 -30.16
C PRO A 27 26.86 -2.97 -31.41
N PRO A 28 26.23 -3.48 -32.49
CA PRO A 28 25.84 -2.68 -33.64
C PRO A 28 24.55 -1.90 -33.36
N ALA A 29 24.60 -0.57 -33.54
CA ALA A 29 23.47 0.33 -33.46
C ALA A 29 22.67 0.35 -34.76
N TYR A 30 21.35 0.09 -34.68
CA TYR A 30 20.39 0.41 -35.74
C TYR A 30 19.88 1.84 -35.53
N PHE A 31 20.30 2.79 -36.37
CA PHE A 31 19.67 4.12 -36.47
C PHE A 31 19.07 4.33 -37.86
N LYS A 32 17.76 4.57 -37.87
CA LYS A 32 16.95 4.95 -39.02
C LYS A 32 17.16 6.45 -39.29
N ARG A 33 17.64 6.80 -40.48
CA ARG A 33 17.78 8.19 -40.96
C ARG A 33 16.40 8.83 -41.09
N ILE A 34 16.20 9.98 -40.44
CA ILE A 34 15.18 10.97 -40.80
C ILE A 34 15.95 12.24 -41.19
N HIS A 35 15.76 12.71 -42.41
CA HIS A 35 16.36 13.93 -42.95
C HIS A 35 15.50 15.14 -42.59
N GLY A 36 16.16 16.22 -42.16
CA GLY A 36 15.59 17.57 -42.10
C GLY A 36 15.90 18.26 -40.78
N PHE A 37 16.95 19.10 -40.75
CA PHE A 37 16.99 20.44 -40.12
C PHE A 37 18.42 21.01 -40.23
N SER A 38 18.48 22.33 -40.48
CA SER A 38 19.64 23.18 -40.78
C SER A 38 20.69 23.28 -39.65
N PRO A 39 21.98 23.54 -39.93
CA PRO A 39 23.06 23.41 -38.96
C PRO A 39 23.36 24.74 -38.25
N GLU A 40 23.11 24.82 -36.94
CA GLU A 40 23.76 25.84 -36.09
C GLU A 40 24.30 25.22 -34.79
N LYS A 41 25.63 25.23 -34.69
CA LYS A 41 26.49 25.18 -33.50
C LYS A 41 26.39 23.95 -32.57
N PHE A 42 27.05 22.87 -32.98
CA PHE A 42 27.67 21.94 -32.02
C PHE A 42 29.11 22.38 -31.73
N VAL A 43 29.39 22.84 -30.51
CA VAL A 43 30.75 22.90 -29.98
C VAL A 43 31.04 21.54 -29.35
N GLN A 44 31.85 20.75 -30.04
CA GLN A 44 32.46 19.53 -29.52
C GLN A 44 33.56 19.93 -28.54
N VAL A 45 33.27 19.97 -27.23
CA VAL A 45 34.31 20.15 -26.22
C VAL A 45 34.99 18.80 -25.99
N LYS A 46 36.16 18.63 -26.62
CA LYS A 46 37.14 17.62 -26.24
C LYS A 46 37.53 17.85 -24.79
N SER A 47 37.41 16.79 -23.98
CA SER A 47 37.86 16.73 -22.60
C SER A 47 39.37 16.98 -22.53
N SER A 48 39.73 18.19 -22.13
CA SER A 48 41.00 18.51 -21.47
C SER A 48 40.84 19.88 -20.81
N THR A 49 40.38 19.91 -19.57
CA THR A 49 40.46 21.13 -18.75
C THR A 49 41.03 20.78 -17.39
N ILE A 50 42.26 21.24 -17.24
CA ILE A 50 43.08 21.28 -16.04
C ILE A 50 42.35 22.12 -14.99
N TYR A 51 42.01 21.53 -13.85
CA TYR A 51 41.59 22.30 -12.69
C TYR A 51 42.83 22.98 -12.08
N LYS A 52 42.92 24.30 -12.19
CA LYS A 52 43.81 25.12 -11.34
C LYS A 52 43.24 25.11 -9.92
N LEU A 53 43.74 24.20 -9.08
CA LEU A 53 43.57 24.26 -7.63
C LEU A 53 44.34 25.47 -7.09
N HIS A 54 43.63 26.48 -6.59
CA HIS A 54 44.23 27.51 -5.74
C HIS A 54 44.45 26.94 -4.34
N ARG A 55 45.71 26.66 -4.01
CA ARG A 55 46.19 26.41 -2.66
C ARG A 55 46.05 27.71 -1.85
N TYR A 56 45.12 27.75 -0.91
CA TYR A 56 45.23 28.64 0.24
C TYR A 56 45.95 27.88 1.35
N SER A 57 47.25 28.13 1.48
CA SER A 57 48.09 27.72 2.60
C SER A 57 47.95 28.71 3.75
N LYS A 58 47.35 28.28 4.86
CA LYS A 58 47.49 28.73 6.27
C LYS A 58 46.66 27.72 7.06
N GLY A 59 47.19 26.62 7.60
CA GLY A 59 48.20 26.57 8.64
C GLY A 59 47.49 26.55 10.01
N LEU A 60 47.22 25.38 10.57
CA LEU A 60 47.09 25.16 12.01
C LEU A 60 47.21 23.66 12.32
N TYR A 61 48.23 23.35 13.11
CA TYR A 61 48.54 22.05 13.69
C TYR A 61 47.46 21.66 14.71
N VAL A 62 47.07 20.39 14.76
CA VAL A 62 46.42 19.81 15.95
C VAL A 62 47.49 19.01 16.70
N GLN A 63 47.96 19.60 17.80
CA GLN A 63 48.79 18.94 18.79
C GLN A 63 47.84 18.25 19.78
N SER A 64 47.99 16.94 19.97
CA SER A 64 47.30 16.19 21.00
C SER A 64 47.92 16.53 22.36
N SER A 65 47.12 17.06 23.28
CA SER A 65 47.48 17.11 24.70
C SER A 65 46.31 16.61 25.53
N ASP A 66 46.56 15.51 26.23
CA ASP A 66 45.82 15.12 27.42
C ASP A 66 45.72 16.31 28.38
N TYR A 67 44.51 16.58 28.88
CA TYR A 67 44.31 17.29 30.14
C TYR A 67 43.06 16.76 30.83
N SER A 68 43.31 16.05 31.93
CA SER A 68 42.43 15.93 33.09
C SER A 68 42.24 17.29 33.75
N ASP A 69 41.02 17.79 33.86
CA ASP A 69 40.50 18.37 35.12
C ASP A 69 38.99 18.64 35.05
N HIS A 70 38.35 18.52 36.22
CA HIS A 70 36.95 18.82 36.46
C HIS A 70 36.71 20.34 36.53
N SER A 71 35.66 20.86 35.88
CA SER A 71 34.75 21.89 36.44
C SER A 71 33.70 22.39 35.43
N GLU A 72 32.49 22.57 35.96
CA GLU A 72 31.40 23.45 35.50
C GLU A 72 30.72 23.19 34.14
N ILE A 73 29.59 22.48 34.22
CA ILE A 73 28.55 22.48 33.19
C ILE A 73 27.89 23.87 33.23
N HIS A 74 28.36 24.80 32.41
CA HIS A 74 27.61 26.01 32.12
C HIS A 74 26.40 25.67 31.24
N HIS A 75 25.19 25.92 31.76
CA HIS A 75 23.97 25.97 30.96
C HIS A 75 24.06 27.14 29.97
N LEU A 76 24.55 26.86 28.77
CA LEU A 76 24.44 27.80 27.65
C LEU A 76 22.96 27.92 27.24
N PRO A 77 22.45 29.14 27.00
CA PRO A 77 21.11 29.33 26.46
C PRO A 77 21.03 28.64 25.10
N ILE A 78 19.90 27.98 24.84
CA ILE A 78 19.58 27.32 23.59
C ILE A 78 19.57 28.37 22.47
N GLN A 79 20.74 28.66 21.89
CA GLN A 79 20.84 29.40 20.65
C GLN A 79 20.76 28.41 19.50
N SER A 80 19.78 28.68 18.65
CA SER A 80 19.29 27.86 17.54
C SER A 80 20.41 27.46 16.58
N PHE A 81 20.82 26.19 16.61
CA PHE A 81 21.56 25.59 15.52
C PHE A 81 20.59 24.91 14.56
N SER A 82 20.59 25.43 13.33
CA SER A 82 19.75 25.04 12.20
C SER A 82 20.25 23.74 11.56
N THR A 83 19.47 22.67 11.69
CA THR A 83 19.51 21.47 10.82
C THR A 83 18.13 20.81 10.81
N MET A 84 17.55 20.57 9.62
CA MET A 84 16.41 19.67 9.21
C MET A 84 15.19 19.42 10.12
N CYS A 85 15.12 20.03 11.30
CA CYS A 85 14.30 19.67 12.46
C CYS A 85 14.07 20.90 13.34
N ASP A 86 13.97 22.09 12.74
CA ASP A 86 13.90 23.37 13.43
C ASP A 86 12.70 23.41 14.43
N PRO A 87 12.95 23.41 15.76
CA PRO A 87 11.90 23.53 16.79
C PRO A 87 11.26 24.90 16.83
N THR A 88 11.94 25.88 16.25
CA THR A 88 11.51 27.26 16.15
C THR A 88 10.96 27.58 14.76
N ASN A 89 10.74 26.55 13.93
CA ASN A 89 10.23 26.75 12.57
C ASN A 89 8.92 27.55 12.68
N PRO A 90 8.87 28.77 12.11
CA PRO A 90 7.74 29.67 12.29
C PRO A 90 6.43 29.10 11.69
N ASN A 91 6.54 28.02 10.92
CA ASN A 91 5.42 27.32 10.30
C ASN A 91 4.85 26.21 11.17
N ILE A 92 5.47 25.87 12.31
CA ILE A 92 4.90 24.92 13.28
C ILE A 92 3.52 25.40 13.73
N GLN A 93 3.37 26.70 14.01
CA GLN A 93 2.08 27.26 14.43
C GLN A 93 1.08 27.46 13.28
N LYS A 94 1.53 27.43 12.03
CA LYS A 94 0.68 27.68 10.85
C LYS A 94 0.17 26.41 10.17
N ARG A 95 0.75 25.25 10.48
CA ARG A 95 0.38 23.97 9.86
C ARG A 95 -0.83 23.33 10.55
N THR A 96 -1.68 22.72 9.74
CA THR A 96 -2.84 21.92 10.19
C THR A 96 -2.61 20.41 10.05
N THR A 97 -1.39 19.99 9.70
CA THR A 97 -0.99 18.59 9.49
C THR A 97 0.14 18.15 10.40
N PRO A 98 0.32 16.83 10.62
CA PRO A 98 1.48 16.30 11.28
C PRO A 98 2.81 16.82 10.68
N GLN A 99 3.77 17.07 11.55
CA GLN A 99 5.13 17.46 11.18
C GLN A 99 6.01 16.20 11.14
N TRP A 100 6.11 15.55 9.98
CA TRP A 100 6.82 14.27 9.87
C TRP A 100 8.30 14.33 10.29
N ALA A 101 8.99 15.45 10.01
CA ALA A 101 10.37 15.67 10.48
C ALA A 101 10.46 15.93 12.00
N LEU A 102 9.39 16.45 12.61
CA LEU A 102 9.33 16.62 14.06
C LEU A 102 9.29 15.25 14.76
N TYR A 103 8.55 14.29 14.22
CA TYR A 103 8.53 12.91 14.73
C TYR A 103 9.93 12.29 14.75
N GLN A 104 10.75 12.53 13.72
CA GLN A 104 12.15 12.10 13.70
C GLN A 104 12.95 12.76 14.84
N ARG A 105 12.82 14.08 15.01
CA ARG A 105 13.50 14.81 16.09
C ARG A 105 13.08 14.31 17.47
N GLU A 106 11.79 14.13 17.71
CA GLU A 106 11.26 13.62 18.97
C GLU A 106 11.84 12.25 19.30
N ASN A 107 11.98 11.37 18.29
CA ASN A 107 12.60 10.07 18.48
C ASN A 107 14.10 10.14 18.79
N PHE A 108 14.83 11.13 18.26
CA PHE A 108 16.21 11.39 18.69
C PHE A 108 16.26 11.91 20.13
N TRP A 109 15.34 12.80 20.51
CA TRP A 109 15.28 13.38 21.84
C TRP A 109 14.96 12.37 22.94
N LYS A 110 14.14 11.36 22.66
CA LYS A 110 13.77 10.30 23.62
C LYS A 110 14.96 9.67 24.34
N LEU A 111 16.13 9.61 23.70
CA LEU A 111 17.33 9.08 24.34
C LEU A 111 17.77 9.89 25.57
N ASN A 112 17.53 11.19 25.59
CA ASN A 112 17.78 12.05 26.76
C ASN A 112 16.90 11.67 27.96
N GLU A 113 15.77 11.00 27.73
CA GLU A 113 14.89 10.46 28.76
C GLU A 113 15.17 8.98 29.07
N GLY A 114 16.26 8.41 28.54
CA GLY A 114 16.57 6.99 28.65
C GLY A 114 15.62 6.08 27.85
N LYS A 115 14.90 6.63 26.86
CA LYS A 115 13.92 5.91 26.04
C LYS A 115 14.38 5.80 24.59
N THR A 116 13.89 4.79 23.90
CA THR A 116 14.01 4.65 22.43
C THR A 116 12.63 4.33 21.84
N PRO A 117 12.43 4.52 20.51
CA PRO A 117 11.20 4.07 19.86
C PRO A 117 10.98 2.57 20.04
N PRO A 118 9.73 2.10 20.16
CA PRO A 118 9.42 0.69 20.42
C PRO A 118 9.78 -0.26 19.27
N PHE A 119 10.01 0.27 18.06
CA PHE A 119 10.39 -0.50 16.87
C PHE A 119 11.11 0.40 15.85
N SER A 120 11.79 -0.25 14.89
CA SER A 120 12.46 0.42 13.77
C SER A 120 11.44 0.92 12.75
N THR A 121 11.69 2.09 12.15
CA THR A 121 10.92 2.60 11.01
C THR A 121 11.37 2.00 9.67
N ASP A 122 12.40 1.14 9.66
CA ASP A 122 12.81 0.37 8.48
C ASP A 122 11.75 -0.69 8.15
N PRO A 123 11.11 -0.63 6.96
CA PRO A 123 10.08 -1.59 6.56
C PRO A 123 10.55 -3.06 6.61
N THR A 124 11.83 -3.34 6.35
CA THR A 124 12.37 -4.71 6.38
C THR A 124 12.44 -5.25 7.81
N LYS A 125 12.73 -4.38 8.78
CA LYS A 125 12.72 -4.75 10.21
C LYS A 125 11.31 -4.86 10.76
N LEU A 126 10.37 -4.07 10.26
CA LEU A 126 8.95 -4.21 10.59
C LEU A 126 8.38 -5.53 10.07
N GLU A 127 8.71 -5.92 8.83
CA GLU A 127 8.31 -7.21 8.27
C GLU A 127 8.90 -8.38 9.06
N GLN A 128 10.19 -8.31 9.42
CA GLN A 128 10.83 -9.30 10.27
C GLN A 128 10.14 -9.40 11.65
N LEU A 129 9.87 -8.26 12.29
CA LEU A 129 9.18 -8.24 13.58
C LEU A 129 7.76 -8.82 13.46
N ALA A 130 7.04 -8.54 12.37
CA ALA A 130 5.73 -9.12 12.12
C ALA A 130 5.83 -10.65 11.95
N HIS A 131 6.82 -11.17 11.23
CA HIS A 131 7.07 -12.60 11.11
C HIS A 131 7.34 -13.26 12.48
N GLU A 132 8.09 -12.59 13.36
CA GLU A 132 8.41 -13.10 14.70
C GLU A 132 7.22 -13.04 15.68
N LYS A 133 6.29 -12.09 15.49
CA LYS A 133 5.21 -11.83 16.45
C LYS A 133 3.84 -12.38 16.04
N LEU A 134 3.58 -12.52 14.75
CA LEU A 134 2.31 -13.05 14.27
C LEU A 134 2.23 -14.56 14.47
N SER A 135 1.00 -15.06 14.60
CA SER A 135 0.75 -16.49 14.43
C SER A 135 1.15 -16.91 13.01
N GLN A 136 1.40 -18.21 12.79
CA GLN A 136 1.69 -18.73 11.45
C GLN A 136 0.61 -18.35 10.44
N GLY A 137 -0.67 -18.46 10.82
CA GLY A 137 -1.79 -18.08 9.96
C GLY A 137 -1.84 -16.57 9.67
N GLY A 138 -1.56 -15.73 10.67
CA GLY A 138 -1.46 -14.28 10.49
C GLY A 138 -0.31 -13.89 9.56
N TRP A 139 0.88 -14.48 9.75
CA TRP A 139 2.03 -14.25 8.87
C TRP A 139 1.74 -14.69 7.44
N LEU A 140 1.23 -15.91 7.23
CA LEU A 140 0.92 -16.42 5.90
C LEU A 140 -0.16 -15.58 5.21
N TYR A 141 -1.17 -15.11 5.94
CA TYR A 141 -2.20 -14.24 5.38
C TYR A 141 -1.63 -12.89 4.91
N ALA A 142 -0.66 -12.31 5.64
CA ALA A 142 0.05 -11.09 5.24
C ALA A 142 1.02 -11.31 4.08
N SER A 143 1.84 -12.36 4.15
CA SER A 143 3.02 -12.54 3.29
C SER A 143 2.75 -13.35 2.01
N SER A 144 1.70 -14.18 1.98
CA SER A 144 1.44 -15.03 0.81
C SER A 144 0.92 -14.21 -0.37
N ASN A 145 1.58 -14.35 -1.53
CA ASN A 145 1.17 -13.74 -2.79
C ASN A 145 0.82 -14.83 -3.82
N ALA A 146 0.26 -14.41 -4.96
CA ALA A 146 -0.05 -15.35 -6.02
C ALA A 146 1.23 -15.92 -6.63
N GLY A 147 1.17 -17.19 -7.06
CA GLY A 147 2.26 -17.87 -7.74
C GLY A 147 3.56 -17.82 -6.96
N ILE A 148 4.66 -17.48 -7.63
CA ILE A 148 6.00 -17.38 -7.04
C ILE A 148 6.35 -15.95 -6.60
N SER A 149 5.33 -15.08 -6.44
CA SER A 149 5.47 -13.68 -5.99
C SER A 149 6.24 -12.76 -6.94
N ASN A 150 6.27 -13.07 -8.24
CA ASN A 150 6.94 -12.23 -9.23
C ASN A 150 6.27 -10.86 -9.38
N THR A 151 4.93 -10.80 -9.45
CA THR A 151 4.19 -9.53 -9.50
C THR A 151 4.44 -8.70 -8.24
N HIS A 152 4.48 -9.33 -7.06
CA HIS A 152 4.81 -8.64 -5.81
C HIS A 152 6.21 -8.01 -5.85
N LEU A 153 7.20 -8.76 -6.35
CA LEU A 153 8.56 -8.24 -6.53
C LEU A 153 8.59 -7.11 -7.57
N ALA A 154 7.92 -7.29 -8.71
CA ALA A 154 7.84 -6.30 -9.79
C ALA A 154 7.23 -4.98 -9.31
N ASN A 155 6.21 -5.02 -8.45
CA ASN A 155 5.63 -3.84 -7.79
C ASN A 155 6.68 -3.02 -7.05
N ARG A 156 7.57 -3.66 -6.27
CA ARG A 156 8.65 -2.96 -5.55
C ARG A 156 9.72 -2.44 -6.50
N GLN A 157 10.10 -3.26 -7.48
CA GLN A 157 11.11 -2.89 -8.47
C GLN A 157 10.70 -1.70 -9.34
N ALA A 158 9.40 -1.49 -9.57
CA ALA A 158 8.91 -0.33 -10.31
C ALA A 158 9.29 1.00 -9.66
N PHE A 159 9.20 1.10 -8.33
CA PHE A 159 9.70 2.27 -7.61
C PHE A 159 11.22 2.44 -7.77
N PHE A 160 11.97 1.34 -7.81
CA PHE A 160 13.42 1.37 -8.05
C PHE A 160 13.81 1.67 -9.51
N ARG A 161 12.88 1.84 -10.45
CA ARG A 161 13.18 2.42 -11.76
C ARG A 161 13.05 3.94 -11.78
N HIS A 162 12.30 4.49 -10.83
CA HIS A 162 12.11 5.93 -10.66
C HIS A 162 13.19 6.53 -9.75
N ARG A 163 13.68 7.72 -10.11
CA ARG A 163 14.67 8.47 -9.32
C ARG A 163 14.20 9.90 -9.16
N ILE A 164 14.26 10.39 -7.93
CA ILE A 164 14.00 11.80 -7.62
C ILE A 164 15.25 12.60 -8.00
N VAL A 165 15.09 13.63 -8.82
CA VAL A 165 16.16 14.59 -9.16
C VAL A 165 16.11 15.72 -8.12
N PRO A 166 17.10 15.84 -7.21
CA PRO A 166 17.06 16.87 -6.18
C PRO A 166 17.29 18.26 -6.79
N GLN A 167 16.30 19.15 -6.68
CA GLN A 167 16.46 20.54 -7.09
C GLN A 167 17.14 21.35 -5.98
N GLN A 168 18.34 21.84 -6.27
CA GLN A 168 19.15 22.62 -5.33
C GLN A 168 18.71 24.08 -5.30
N LEU A 169 18.95 24.76 -4.17
CA LEU A 169 18.66 26.19 -3.97
C LEU A 169 17.19 26.59 -4.18
N VAL A 170 16.27 25.67 -3.90
CA VAL A 170 14.83 25.94 -3.86
C VAL A 170 14.40 26.15 -2.42
N ASP A 171 13.68 27.24 -2.14
CA ASP A 171 13.11 27.48 -0.81
C ASP A 171 12.04 26.43 -0.51
N THR A 172 12.33 25.59 0.49
CA THR A 172 11.44 24.54 1.00
C THR A 172 11.16 24.72 2.49
N ASN A 173 11.29 25.94 3.01
CA ASN A 173 11.01 26.27 4.41
C ASN A 173 9.52 26.10 4.75
N LEU A 174 8.65 26.31 3.75
CA LEU A 174 7.22 26.02 3.77
C LEU A 174 6.95 24.73 2.99
N ARG A 175 6.44 23.70 3.66
CA ARG A 175 5.99 22.46 3.00
C ARG A 175 4.55 22.23 3.40
N ASP A 176 3.73 21.83 2.44
CA ASP A 176 2.35 21.43 2.69
C ASP A 176 2.13 20.07 2.04
N THR A 177 1.67 19.11 2.84
CA THR A 177 1.31 17.77 2.36
C THR A 177 -0.20 17.60 2.32
N THR A 178 -0.98 18.62 2.72
CA THR A 178 -2.43 18.55 2.60
C THR A 178 -2.84 18.38 1.16
N THR A 179 -3.90 17.61 0.98
CA THR A 179 -4.56 17.47 -0.31
C THR A 179 -6.03 17.16 -0.07
N GLU A 180 -6.79 17.00 -1.15
CA GLU A 180 -8.18 16.60 -1.12
C GLU A 180 -8.34 15.19 -1.70
N ILE A 181 -9.05 14.31 -0.99
CA ILE A 181 -9.41 12.97 -1.47
C ILE A 181 -10.91 12.80 -1.24
N PHE A 182 -11.69 12.62 -2.32
CA PHE A 182 -13.15 12.49 -2.29
C PHE A 182 -13.86 13.61 -1.51
N GLY A 183 -13.40 14.86 -1.63
CA GLY A 183 -13.98 16.00 -0.92
C GLY A 183 -13.42 16.24 0.49
N HIS A 184 -12.52 15.38 0.98
CA HIS A 184 -11.94 15.51 2.31
C HIS A 184 -10.57 16.16 2.27
N ARG A 185 -10.40 17.22 3.06
CA ARG A 185 -9.07 17.82 3.30
C ARG A 185 -8.27 16.95 4.28
N VAL A 186 -7.29 16.23 3.74
CA VAL A 186 -6.48 15.24 4.47
C VAL A 186 -5.08 15.76 4.77
N SER A 187 -4.40 15.14 5.75
CA SER A 187 -3.04 15.51 6.16
C SER A 187 -1.94 15.17 5.15
N GLY A 188 -2.21 14.23 4.24
CA GLY A 188 -1.24 13.66 3.31
C GLY A 188 -1.90 12.90 2.16
N PRO A 189 -1.25 12.75 1.00
CA PRO A 189 -1.74 11.96 -0.13
C PRO A 189 -1.51 10.45 0.09
N ILE A 190 -1.81 9.98 1.29
CA ILE A 190 -1.66 8.57 1.70
C ILE A 190 -2.90 8.17 2.51
N GLY A 191 -3.27 6.90 2.44
CA GLY A 191 -4.41 6.37 3.18
C GLY A 191 -4.26 4.88 3.47
N PHE A 192 -5.16 4.35 4.27
CA PHE A 192 -5.19 2.94 4.64
C PHE A 192 -6.02 2.16 3.61
N ALA A 193 -5.34 1.29 2.86
CA ALA A 193 -5.98 0.41 1.90
C ALA A 193 -6.92 -0.59 2.59
N PRO A 194 -7.98 -1.07 1.90
CA PRO A 194 -8.89 -2.06 2.46
C PRO A 194 -8.18 -3.40 2.63
N ILE A 195 -7.95 -3.78 3.89
CA ILE A 195 -7.41 -5.08 4.30
C ILE A 195 -8.51 -5.78 5.12
N GLY A 196 -8.92 -6.96 4.66
CA GLY A 196 -9.89 -7.77 5.39
C GLY A 196 -9.24 -8.59 6.52
N ILE A 197 -10.07 -9.04 7.45
CA ILE A 197 -9.71 -9.98 8.52
C ILE A 197 -8.60 -9.48 9.46
N ASN A 198 -8.59 -8.20 9.86
CA ASN A 198 -7.52 -7.69 10.72
C ASN A 198 -7.42 -8.40 12.09
N LYS A 199 -8.49 -9.07 12.56
CA LYS A 199 -8.45 -9.95 13.74
C LYS A 199 -7.42 -11.07 13.64
N ILE A 200 -7.03 -11.48 12.43
CA ILE A 200 -5.99 -12.49 12.23
C ILE A 200 -4.60 -11.97 12.65
N TYR A 201 -4.42 -10.64 12.64
CA TYR A 201 -3.19 -9.97 13.06
C TYR A 201 -3.21 -9.59 14.53
N HIS A 202 -4.34 -9.05 15.00
CA HIS A 202 -4.48 -8.58 16.37
C HIS A 202 -5.96 -8.49 16.79
N PRO A 203 -6.35 -8.82 18.04
CA PRO A 203 -7.75 -8.76 18.50
C PRO A 203 -8.44 -7.39 18.30
N SER A 204 -7.69 -6.30 18.31
CA SER A 204 -8.23 -4.94 18.08
C SER A 204 -8.63 -4.65 16.64
N ALA A 205 -8.22 -5.51 15.69
CA ALA A 205 -8.75 -5.57 14.34
C ALA A 205 -8.74 -4.23 13.57
N GLU A 206 -9.77 -4.01 12.74
CA GLU A 206 -9.97 -2.81 11.93
C GLU A 206 -10.13 -1.54 12.79
N ALA A 207 -10.76 -1.65 13.97
CA ALA A 207 -11.05 -0.50 14.84
C ALA A 207 -9.77 0.24 15.30
N ALA A 208 -8.67 -0.48 15.58
CA ALA A 208 -7.41 0.15 15.95
C ALA A 208 -6.80 0.97 14.81
N VAL A 209 -6.84 0.43 13.58
CA VAL A 209 -6.31 1.12 12.39
C VAL A 209 -7.18 2.32 12.05
N ALA A 210 -8.50 2.16 12.13
CA ALA A 210 -9.48 3.21 11.90
C ALA A 210 -9.31 4.37 12.88
N LYS A 211 -9.05 4.09 14.16
CA LYS A 211 -8.72 5.11 15.16
C LYS A 211 -7.45 5.89 14.80
N VAL A 212 -6.38 5.21 14.40
CA VAL A 212 -5.12 5.87 14.00
C VAL A 212 -5.32 6.74 12.76
N ALA A 213 -6.17 6.32 11.82
CA ALA A 213 -6.50 7.11 10.64
C ALA A 213 -7.21 8.43 10.99
N ASP A 214 -8.11 8.42 11.98
CA ASP A 214 -8.74 9.63 12.54
C ASP A 214 -7.70 10.56 13.19
N GLU A 215 -6.86 10.01 14.09
CA GLU A 215 -5.83 10.76 14.80
C GLU A 215 -4.83 11.45 13.85
N LEU A 216 -4.55 10.84 12.71
CA LEU A 216 -3.66 11.38 11.68
C LEU A 216 -4.38 12.22 10.61
N ASN A 217 -5.71 12.25 10.61
CA ASN A 217 -6.55 12.81 9.55
C ASN A 217 -6.14 12.29 8.15
N LEU A 218 -6.08 10.96 8.02
CA LEU A 218 -5.81 10.25 6.78
C LEU A 218 -7.00 9.36 6.41
N PRO A 219 -7.30 9.14 5.12
CA PRO A 219 -8.41 8.29 4.72
C PRO A 219 -8.24 6.84 5.18
N TYR A 220 -9.32 6.27 5.72
CA TYR A 220 -9.42 4.87 6.03
C TYR A 220 -10.42 4.17 5.11
N CYS A 221 -10.04 3.04 4.50
CA CYS A 221 -10.97 2.24 3.70
C CYS A 221 -11.28 0.90 4.38
N LEU A 222 -12.55 0.68 4.74
CA LEU A 222 -13.02 -0.59 5.31
C LEU A 222 -13.29 -1.60 4.20
N SER A 223 -12.80 -2.84 4.35
CA SER A 223 -13.14 -3.95 3.46
C SER A 223 -14.48 -4.61 3.81
N THR A 224 -15.23 -5.04 2.79
CA THR A 224 -16.38 -5.96 2.97
C THR A 224 -15.97 -7.25 3.69
N ALA A 225 -14.74 -7.71 3.52
CA ALA A 225 -14.18 -8.87 4.22
C ALA A 225 -13.63 -8.52 5.63
N GLY A 226 -14.18 -7.48 6.27
CA GLY A 226 -13.75 -6.99 7.57
C GLY A 226 -14.17 -7.90 8.73
N SER A 227 -13.28 -8.04 9.71
CA SER A 227 -13.52 -8.77 10.97
C SER A 227 -14.10 -7.92 12.10
N THR A 228 -14.66 -6.76 11.76
CA THR A 228 -15.31 -5.82 12.66
C THR A 228 -16.56 -5.25 11.97
N PRO A 229 -17.71 -5.11 12.65
CA PRO A 229 -18.91 -4.49 12.08
C PRO A 229 -18.66 -3.07 11.56
N ILE A 230 -19.36 -2.68 10.48
CA ILE A 230 -19.26 -1.37 9.83
C ILE A 230 -19.39 -0.24 10.85
N GLU A 231 -20.43 -0.33 11.69
CA GLU A 231 -20.81 0.69 12.66
C GLU A 231 -19.72 0.88 13.73
N ARG A 232 -19.09 -0.22 14.16
CA ARG A 232 -18.02 -0.18 15.17
C ARG A 232 -16.72 0.41 14.61
N VAL A 233 -16.41 0.14 13.34
CA VAL A 233 -15.27 0.75 12.66
C VAL A 233 -15.50 2.25 12.47
N ALA A 234 -16.72 2.65 12.09
CA ALA A 234 -17.09 4.06 12.01
C ALA A 234 -16.97 4.78 13.36
N GLU A 235 -17.48 4.17 14.43
CA GLU A 235 -17.34 4.73 15.78
C GLU A 235 -15.87 4.93 16.15
N ALA A 236 -15.02 3.94 15.86
CA ALA A 236 -13.58 4.01 16.15
C ALA A 236 -12.84 5.06 15.29
N ASN A 237 -13.30 5.31 14.06
CA ASN A 237 -12.73 6.32 13.16
C ASN A 237 -13.19 7.76 13.49
N GLY A 238 -13.96 7.98 14.55
CA GLY A 238 -14.22 9.34 15.06
C GLY A 238 -14.83 10.28 14.01
N LYS A 239 -14.09 11.32 13.62
CA LYS A 239 -14.46 12.28 12.56
C LYS A 239 -13.63 12.12 11.29
N GLY A 240 -12.76 11.11 11.24
CA GLY A 240 -11.84 10.86 10.17
C GLY A 240 -12.55 10.54 8.84
N PRO A 241 -11.90 10.83 7.70
CA PRO A 241 -12.39 10.43 6.39
C PRO A 241 -12.41 8.90 6.28
N ARG A 242 -13.57 8.34 5.88
CA ARG A 242 -13.73 6.89 5.76
C ARG A 242 -14.49 6.49 4.50
N PHE A 243 -13.97 5.48 3.82
CA PHE A 243 -14.52 4.95 2.57
C PHE A 243 -14.85 3.47 2.74
N PHE A 244 -15.85 2.99 2.01
CA PHE A 244 -16.26 1.60 2.07
C PHE A 244 -15.84 0.88 0.79
N GLN A 245 -15.06 -0.18 0.94
CA GLN A 245 -14.73 -1.08 -0.16
C GLN A 245 -15.74 -2.21 -0.24
N LEU A 246 -16.39 -2.32 -1.39
CA LEU A 246 -17.39 -3.33 -1.70
C LEU A 246 -16.78 -4.51 -2.46
N TYR A 247 -16.94 -5.71 -1.92
CA TYR A 247 -17.03 -6.93 -2.73
C TYR A 247 -18.49 -7.18 -2.98
N MET A 248 -18.93 -6.97 -4.22
CA MET A 248 -20.34 -6.92 -4.54
C MET A 248 -20.94 -8.33 -4.57
N PRO A 249 -21.84 -8.68 -3.63
CA PRO A 249 -22.53 -9.96 -3.66
C PRO A 249 -23.33 -10.15 -4.94
N HIS A 250 -23.53 -11.40 -5.37
CA HIS A 250 -24.58 -11.77 -6.35
C HIS A 250 -25.95 -11.91 -5.67
N ASP A 251 -26.27 -10.92 -4.84
CA ASP A 251 -27.53 -10.73 -4.11
C ASP A 251 -27.73 -9.22 -3.98
N ASP A 252 -28.65 -8.68 -4.77
CA ASP A 252 -28.90 -7.24 -4.82
C ASP A 252 -29.47 -6.73 -3.48
N GLU A 253 -30.28 -7.53 -2.76
CA GLU A 253 -30.83 -7.17 -1.44
C GLU A 253 -29.69 -7.03 -0.42
N LEU A 254 -28.73 -7.97 -0.42
CA LEU A 254 -27.56 -7.91 0.45
C LEU A 254 -26.64 -6.75 0.07
N THR A 255 -26.44 -6.51 -1.22
CA THR A 255 -25.66 -5.37 -1.73
C THR A 255 -26.22 -4.06 -1.17
N LEU A 256 -27.53 -3.82 -1.33
CA LEU A 256 -28.18 -2.61 -0.85
C LEU A 256 -28.15 -2.50 0.67
N SER A 257 -28.26 -3.60 1.41
CA SER A 257 -28.10 -3.61 2.88
C SER A 257 -26.73 -3.09 3.30
N LEU A 258 -25.66 -3.61 2.69
CA LEU A 258 -24.29 -3.19 2.96
C LEU A 258 -24.06 -1.71 2.63
N LEU A 259 -24.52 -1.25 1.46
CA LEU A 259 -24.40 0.16 1.06
C LEU A 259 -25.13 1.09 2.02
N ASN A 260 -26.36 0.74 2.42
CA ASN A 260 -27.13 1.53 3.38
C ASN A 260 -26.46 1.61 4.75
N ARG A 261 -25.92 0.48 5.25
CA ARG A 261 -25.21 0.44 6.53
C ARG A 261 -23.94 1.28 6.49
N ALA A 262 -23.15 1.17 5.41
CA ALA A 262 -21.95 1.96 5.20
C ALA A 262 -22.29 3.46 5.17
N TRP A 263 -23.25 3.88 4.33
CA TRP A 263 -23.65 5.27 4.24
C TRP A 263 -24.16 5.85 5.57
N LYS A 264 -25.07 5.14 6.26
CA LYS A 264 -25.58 5.56 7.58
C LYS A 264 -24.49 5.67 8.65
N SER A 265 -23.38 4.94 8.48
CA SER A 265 -22.21 4.99 9.36
C SER A 265 -21.17 6.03 8.95
N GLY A 266 -21.49 6.89 7.97
CA GLY A 266 -20.62 7.98 7.53
C GLY A 266 -19.51 7.57 6.56
N PHE A 267 -19.61 6.39 5.93
CA PHE A 267 -18.73 6.05 4.81
C PHE A 267 -19.21 6.76 3.56
N ASP A 268 -18.43 7.71 3.08
CA ASP A 268 -18.88 8.72 2.11
C ASP A 268 -18.11 8.67 0.77
N ALA A 269 -17.48 7.55 0.49
CA ALA A 269 -17.12 7.10 -0.85
C ALA A 269 -17.24 5.57 -0.92
N LEU A 270 -17.62 5.07 -2.10
CA LEU A 270 -17.73 3.64 -2.37
C LEU A 270 -16.63 3.21 -3.32
N ILE A 271 -15.90 2.13 -2.98
CA ILE A 271 -14.83 1.58 -3.81
C ILE A 271 -15.18 0.13 -4.18
N LEU A 272 -15.56 -0.11 -5.43
CA LEU A 272 -15.80 -1.47 -5.93
C LEU A 272 -14.47 -2.15 -6.27
N THR A 273 -14.14 -3.25 -5.62
CA THR A 273 -12.95 -4.03 -5.99
C THR A 273 -13.30 -5.09 -7.04
N THR A 274 -12.55 -5.11 -8.15
CA THR A 274 -12.80 -5.99 -9.31
C THR A 274 -11.65 -6.97 -9.61
N ASP A 275 -10.53 -6.91 -8.88
CA ASP A 275 -9.33 -7.72 -9.11
C ASP A 275 -9.29 -9.05 -8.32
N THR A 276 -10.41 -9.45 -7.73
CA THR A 276 -10.46 -10.56 -6.78
C THR A 276 -11.85 -11.17 -6.72
N TRP A 277 -12.33 -11.68 -7.85
CA TRP A 277 -13.56 -12.49 -7.86
C TRP A 277 -13.33 -13.86 -7.25
N GLN A 278 -12.15 -14.44 -7.51
CA GLN A 278 -11.66 -15.69 -6.96
C GLN A 278 -10.35 -15.43 -6.21
N LEU A 279 -10.07 -16.21 -5.16
CA LEU A 279 -8.78 -16.18 -4.48
C LEU A 279 -7.64 -16.61 -5.43
N GLY A 280 -6.58 -15.81 -5.50
CA GLY A 280 -5.36 -16.17 -6.24
C GLY A 280 -4.66 -17.40 -5.66
N TRP A 281 -3.88 -18.11 -6.47
CA TRP A 281 -3.16 -19.31 -6.00
C TRP A 281 -1.97 -18.93 -5.12
N ARG A 282 -2.13 -19.04 -3.80
CA ARG A 282 -1.14 -18.67 -2.78
C ARG A 282 -0.57 -19.92 -2.11
N HIS A 283 0.63 -20.33 -2.49
CA HIS A 283 1.19 -21.63 -2.06
C HIS A 283 1.24 -21.80 -0.54
N GLY A 284 1.64 -20.77 0.20
CA GLY A 284 1.71 -20.79 1.67
C GLY A 284 0.34 -21.03 2.31
N ASP A 285 -0.69 -20.32 1.82
CA ASP A 285 -2.05 -20.47 2.32
C ASP A 285 -2.62 -21.86 1.97
N VAL A 286 -2.41 -22.34 0.75
CA VAL A 286 -2.90 -23.66 0.29
C VAL A 286 -2.24 -24.78 1.10
N ALA A 287 -0.92 -24.76 1.24
CA ALA A 287 -0.17 -25.81 1.94
C ALA A 287 -0.54 -25.91 3.44
N ASN A 288 -0.97 -24.80 4.05
CA ASN A 288 -1.32 -24.75 5.47
C ASN A 288 -2.84 -24.71 5.72
N SER A 289 -3.67 -24.81 4.67
CA SER A 289 -5.13 -24.62 4.79
C SER A 289 -5.48 -23.33 5.56
N ASN A 290 -4.78 -22.24 5.23
CA ASN A 290 -4.87 -20.94 5.91
C ASN A 290 -5.99 -20.09 5.32
N TYR A 291 -7.23 -20.50 5.55
CA TYR A 291 -8.40 -19.74 5.13
C TYR A 291 -9.31 -19.45 6.34
N ALA A 292 -9.22 -18.23 6.85
CA ALA A 292 -9.75 -17.85 8.17
C ALA A 292 -11.28 -18.03 8.30
N PHE A 293 -12.02 -17.75 7.22
CA PHE A 293 -13.48 -17.88 7.20
C PHE A 293 -13.97 -19.30 7.47
N TYR A 294 -13.24 -20.33 7.01
CA TYR A 294 -13.58 -21.74 7.27
C TYR A 294 -13.30 -22.17 8.71
N ARG A 295 -12.83 -21.24 9.55
CA ARG A 295 -12.58 -21.45 10.98
C ARG A 295 -13.36 -20.48 11.86
N GLY A 296 -14.36 -19.80 11.30
CA GLY A 296 -15.22 -18.89 12.07
C GLY A 296 -14.63 -17.50 12.32
N ILE A 297 -13.60 -17.09 11.57
CA ILE A 297 -12.91 -15.81 11.75
C ILE A 297 -13.16 -14.92 10.52
N GLY A 298 -13.54 -13.66 10.74
CA GLY A 298 -13.57 -12.63 9.69
C GLY A 298 -14.94 -12.32 9.12
N ALA A 299 -16.01 -12.96 9.61
CA ALA A 299 -17.36 -12.75 9.11
C ALA A 299 -18.20 -11.75 9.92
N ASP A 300 -17.62 -11.11 10.93
CA ASP A 300 -18.30 -10.21 11.88
C ASP A 300 -19.17 -9.14 11.19
N LEU A 301 -18.69 -8.60 10.06
CA LEU A 301 -19.43 -7.64 9.26
C LEU A 301 -20.73 -8.24 8.70
N GLY A 302 -20.65 -9.45 8.16
CA GLY A 302 -21.79 -10.22 7.66
C GLY A 302 -22.72 -10.66 8.79
N MET A 303 -22.18 -11.13 9.91
CA MET A 303 -22.97 -11.60 11.06
C MET A 303 -23.87 -10.50 11.65
N THR A 304 -23.53 -9.23 11.42
CA THR A 304 -24.34 -8.08 11.84
C THR A 304 -25.26 -7.53 10.74
N ASP A 305 -25.22 -8.10 9.53
CA ASP A 305 -26.08 -7.69 8.43
C ASP A 305 -27.45 -8.40 8.49
N PRO A 306 -28.57 -7.65 8.50
CA PRO A 306 -29.90 -8.26 8.64
C PRO A 306 -30.28 -9.15 7.44
N VAL A 307 -29.87 -8.80 6.22
CA VAL A 307 -30.13 -9.61 5.02
C VAL A 307 -29.28 -10.87 5.07
N PHE A 308 -28.01 -10.76 5.42
CA PHE A 308 -27.16 -11.95 5.56
C PHE A 308 -27.68 -12.91 6.65
N GLN A 309 -28.07 -12.40 7.82
CA GLN A 309 -28.67 -13.22 8.87
C GLN A 309 -29.96 -13.93 8.39
N LYS A 310 -30.78 -13.24 7.59
CA LYS A 310 -31.95 -13.85 6.93
C LYS A 310 -31.51 -14.98 5.99
N ARG A 311 -30.50 -14.77 5.14
CA ARG A 311 -29.94 -15.80 4.26
C ARG A 311 -29.37 -17.01 5.03
N CYS A 312 -28.76 -16.79 6.19
CA CYS A 312 -28.30 -17.89 7.06
C CYS A 312 -29.48 -18.73 7.56
N ARG A 313 -30.53 -18.09 8.09
CA ARG A 313 -31.73 -18.79 8.58
C ARG A 313 -32.46 -19.55 7.47
N GLU A 314 -32.57 -18.96 6.27
CA GLU A 314 -33.12 -19.62 5.08
C GLU A 314 -32.31 -20.89 4.69
N ALA A 315 -31.01 -20.90 4.97
CA ALA A 315 -30.13 -22.04 4.77
C ALA A 315 -30.07 -23.01 5.97
N GLY A 316 -30.87 -22.79 7.02
CA GLY A 316 -30.86 -23.61 8.23
C GLY A 316 -29.63 -23.42 9.13
N ILE A 317 -28.92 -22.29 8.99
CA ILE A 317 -27.72 -21.97 9.77
C ILE A 317 -28.09 -20.94 10.84
N ASP A 318 -27.86 -21.25 12.11
CA ASP A 318 -27.99 -20.31 13.21
C ASP A 318 -26.65 -19.54 13.35
N PRO A 319 -26.53 -18.27 12.93
CA PRO A 319 -25.24 -17.57 12.86
C PRO A 319 -24.54 -17.41 14.23
N GLU A 320 -25.28 -17.52 15.34
CA GLU A 320 -24.72 -17.43 16.69
C GLU A 320 -24.14 -18.78 17.18
N LYS A 321 -24.73 -19.89 16.75
CA LYS A 321 -24.31 -21.25 17.17
C LYS A 321 -23.39 -21.91 16.13
N ASP A 322 -23.68 -21.69 14.86
CA ASP A 322 -23.00 -22.29 13.71
C ASP A 322 -21.99 -21.30 13.09
N VAL A 323 -21.19 -20.64 13.93
CA VAL A 323 -20.28 -19.55 13.55
C VAL A 323 -19.38 -19.91 12.36
N VAL A 324 -18.89 -21.16 12.32
CA VAL A 324 -18.04 -21.64 11.21
C VAL A 324 -18.82 -21.73 9.90
N ALA A 325 -20.02 -22.32 9.92
CA ALA A 325 -20.85 -22.46 8.74
C ALA A 325 -21.35 -21.10 8.22
N ALA A 326 -21.74 -20.21 9.14
CA ALA A 326 -22.11 -18.86 8.79
C ALA A 326 -20.90 -18.05 8.27
N SER A 327 -19.69 -18.26 8.77
CA SER A 327 -18.48 -17.59 8.26
C SER A 327 -18.08 -18.07 6.87
N ALA A 328 -18.20 -19.37 6.60
CA ALA A 328 -18.02 -19.92 5.26
C ALA A 328 -19.09 -19.36 4.29
N LYS A 329 -20.35 -19.32 4.71
CA LYS A 329 -21.43 -18.74 3.91
C LYS A 329 -21.23 -17.25 3.63
N TRP A 330 -20.66 -16.48 4.57
CA TRP A 330 -20.37 -15.06 4.38
C TRP A 330 -19.38 -14.87 3.24
N ILE A 331 -18.25 -15.57 3.30
CA ILE A 331 -17.23 -15.41 2.26
C ILE A 331 -17.71 -15.95 0.91
N ASP A 332 -18.52 -17.01 0.89
CA ASP A 332 -19.17 -17.51 -0.32
C ASP A 332 -20.32 -16.61 -0.82
N ALA A 333 -20.75 -15.60 -0.06
CA ALA A 333 -21.72 -14.60 -0.53
C ALA A 333 -21.02 -13.42 -1.20
N VAL A 334 -19.88 -12.98 -0.66
CA VAL A 334 -19.17 -11.77 -1.13
C VAL A 334 -17.97 -12.09 -2.02
N TRP A 335 -17.44 -13.32 -2.00
CA TRP A 335 -16.20 -13.71 -2.67
C TRP A 335 -16.22 -15.14 -3.23
N HIS A 336 -17.17 -15.44 -4.11
CA HIS A 336 -17.46 -16.82 -4.59
C HIS A 336 -16.97 -17.17 -6.01
N GLY A 337 -16.06 -16.39 -6.60
CA GLY A 337 -15.48 -16.72 -7.91
C GLY A 337 -16.30 -16.31 -9.13
N ARG A 338 -17.44 -15.61 -8.99
CA ARG A 338 -18.22 -15.14 -10.16
C ARG A 338 -18.02 -13.64 -10.34
N ALA A 339 -17.51 -13.26 -11.50
CA ALA A 339 -17.27 -11.86 -11.84
C ALA A 339 -18.56 -11.15 -12.23
N TRP A 340 -18.66 -9.88 -11.86
CA TRP A 340 -19.59 -8.96 -12.51
C TRP A 340 -18.98 -8.45 -13.82
N SER A 341 -19.85 -8.08 -14.76
CA SER A 341 -19.47 -7.47 -16.02
C SER A 341 -19.79 -5.97 -16.01
N TRP A 342 -19.29 -5.25 -17.02
CA TRP A 342 -19.47 -3.80 -17.14
C TRP A 342 -20.95 -3.38 -17.16
N GLU A 343 -21.85 -4.25 -17.63
CA GLU A 343 -23.29 -4.01 -17.70
C GLU A 343 -23.94 -3.84 -16.32
N LYS A 344 -23.34 -4.36 -15.24
CA LYS A 344 -23.86 -4.16 -13.86
C LYS A 344 -23.42 -2.82 -13.24
N ILE A 345 -22.38 -2.20 -13.79
CA ILE A 345 -21.78 -0.97 -13.22
C ILE A 345 -22.76 0.21 -13.21
N PRO A 346 -23.54 0.52 -14.28
CA PRO A 346 -24.54 1.59 -14.23
C PRO A 346 -25.52 1.45 -13.07
N TRP A 347 -26.02 0.23 -12.85
CA TRP A 347 -26.95 -0.06 -11.75
C TRP A 347 -26.29 0.24 -10.40
N LEU A 348 -25.06 -0.22 -10.16
CA LEU A 348 -24.39 0.02 -8.89
C LEU A 348 -24.12 1.51 -8.64
N ILE A 349 -23.72 2.25 -9.67
CA ILE A 349 -23.52 3.71 -9.60
C ILE A 349 -24.85 4.40 -9.24
N GLU A 350 -25.95 4.04 -9.92
CA GLU A 350 -27.28 4.59 -9.65
C GLU A 350 -27.71 4.33 -8.20
N GLN A 351 -27.61 3.09 -7.73
CA GLN A 351 -27.98 2.73 -6.37
C GLN A 351 -27.12 3.46 -5.33
N TRP A 352 -25.81 3.58 -5.56
CA TRP A 352 -24.95 4.31 -4.65
C TRP A 352 -25.27 5.80 -4.62
N ARG A 353 -25.52 6.42 -5.79
CA ARG A 353 -25.91 7.84 -5.87
C ARG A 353 -27.23 8.11 -5.14
N GLU A 354 -28.22 7.23 -5.30
CA GLU A 354 -29.50 7.32 -4.61
C GLU A 354 -29.34 7.22 -3.09
N ILE A 355 -28.59 6.22 -2.61
CA ILE A 355 -28.36 6.00 -1.17
C ILE A 355 -27.56 7.16 -0.56
N SER A 356 -26.50 7.60 -1.23
CA SER A 356 -25.49 8.51 -0.66
C SER A 356 -25.72 9.99 -0.97
N GLY A 357 -26.72 10.32 -1.80
CA GLY A 357 -26.92 11.69 -2.28
C GLY A 357 -25.82 12.16 -3.25
N GLY A 358 -25.28 11.23 -4.05
CA GLY A 358 -24.28 11.55 -5.09
C GLY A 358 -22.82 11.53 -4.63
N ARG A 359 -22.47 10.72 -3.62
CA ARG A 359 -21.07 10.60 -3.18
C ARG A 359 -20.20 9.84 -4.17
N PRO A 360 -18.87 10.04 -4.13
CA PRO A 360 -17.95 9.42 -5.09
C PRO A 360 -18.05 7.90 -5.13
N PHE A 361 -17.99 7.36 -6.35
CA PHE A 361 -17.87 5.96 -6.68
C PHE A 361 -16.55 5.71 -7.40
N ALA A 362 -15.75 4.76 -6.91
CA ALA A 362 -14.48 4.38 -7.49
C ALA A 362 -14.43 2.89 -7.84
N ILE A 363 -13.63 2.54 -8.84
CA ILE A 363 -13.30 1.14 -9.16
C ILE A 363 -11.83 0.86 -8.84
N LYS A 364 -11.59 -0.15 -8.02
CA LYS A 364 -10.26 -0.67 -7.67
C LYS A 364 -9.93 -1.94 -8.45
N GLY A 365 -8.68 -2.01 -8.92
CA GLY A 365 -8.12 -3.18 -9.59
C GLY A 365 -7.80 -2.96 -11.06
N ILE A 366 -7.97 -1.73 -11.55
CA ILE A 366 -7.72 -1.39 -12.96
C ILE A 366 -6.21 -1.38 -13.20
N GLN A 367 -5.77 -2.12 -14.22
CA GLN A 367 -4.39 -2.14 -14.68
C GLN A 367 -4.24 -1.81 -16.17
N SER A 368 -5.33 -1.85 -16.95
CA SER A 368 -5.29 -1.61 -18.39
C SER A 368 -5.87 -0.25 -18.75
N VAL A 369 -5.30 0.38 -19.78
CA VAL A 369 -5.83 1.62 -20.36
C VAL A 369 -7.24 1.42 -20.93
N ALA A 370 -7.53 0.24 -21.47
CA ALA A 370 -8.85 -0.07 -22.03
C ALA A 370 -9.93 -0.04 -20.93
N ASP A 371 -9.66 -0.67 -19.79
CA ASP A 371 -10.59 -0.67 -18.65
C ASP A 371 -10.68 0.71 -18.00
N ALA A 372 -9.59 1.47 -17.95
CA ALA A 372 -9.64 2.85 -17.48
C ALA A 372 -10.54 3.75 -18.34
N LYS A 373 -10.48 3.60 -19.67
CA LYS A 373 -11.40 4.28 -20.59
C LYS A 373 -12.85 3.87 -20.37
N ARG A 374 -13.10 2.57 -20.11
CA ARG A 374 -14.44 2.11 -19.72
C ARG A 374 -14.91 2.78 -18.42
N CYS A 375 -14.07 2.89 -17.39
CA CYS A 375 -14.45 3.62 -16.18
C CYS A 375 -14.97 5.04 -16.49
N VAL A 376 -14.27 5.77 -17.36
CA VAL A 376 -14.71 7.11 -17.81
C VAL A 376 -16.04 7.04 -18.57
N GLU A 377 -16.19 6.12 -19.53
CA GLU A 377 -17.42 5.93 -20.31
C GLU A 377 -18.64 5.65 -19.42
N TYR A 378 -18.47 4.88 -18.36
CA TYR A 378 -19.53 4.51 -17.41
C TYR A 378 -19.76 5.55 -16.31
N GLY A 379 -19.00 6.65 -16.29
CA GLY A 379 -19.16 7.72 -15.31
C GLY A 379 -18.70 7.36 -13.90
N VAL A 380 -17.66 6.53 -13.79
CA VAL A 380 -16.95 6.25 -12.54
C VAL A 380 -16.18 7.51 -12.13
N ASP A 381 -16.30 7.94 -10.86
CA ASP A 381 -15.71 9.19 -10.39
C ASP A 381 -14.19 9.06 -10.14
N SER A 382 -13.68 7.85 -9.88
CA SER A 382 -12.24 7.62 -9.65
C SER A 382 -11.77 6.20 -9.94
N ILE A 383 -10.50 6.06 -10.32
CA ILE A 383 -9.85 4.78 -10.59
C ILE A 383 -8.77 4.53 -9.55
N VAL A 384 -8.85 3.39 -8.86
CA VAL A 384 -7.76 2.91 -7.98
C VAL A 384 -6.94 1.87 -8.76
N VAL A 385 -5.82 2.34 -9.32
CA VAL A 385 -4.86 1.49 -10.04
C VAL A 385 -4.22 0.50 -9.06
N SER A 386 -4.49 -0.80 -9.26
CA SER A 386 -4.06 -1.83 -8.31
C SER A 386 -3.98 -3.20 -8.98
N ASN A 387 -3.03 -4.03 -8.53
CA ASN A 387 -3.01 -5.48 -8.77
C ASN A 387 -3.12 -6.27 -7.47
N HIS A 388 -3.78 -5.68 -6.47
CA HIS A 388 -3.94 -6.29 -5.15
C HIS A 388 -2.60 -6.69 -4.50
N ALA A 389 -1.57 -5.86 -4.68
CA ALA A 389 -0.19 -6.10 -4.22
C ALA A 389 0.46 -7.39 -4.78
N GLY A 390 -0.02 -7.90 -5.92
CA GLY A 390 0.46 -9.16 -6.50
C GLY A 390 -0.14 -10.41 -5.83
N ARG A 391 -1.18 -10.27 -5.02
CA ARG A 391 -1.80 -11.38 -4.27
C ARG A 391 -2.80 -12.20 -5.08
N GLN A 392 -3.14 -11.74 -6.29
CA GLN A 392 -4.23 -12.28 -7.11
C GLN A 392 -3.74 -12.92 -8.40
N VAL A 393 -2.98 -12.19 -9.22
CA VAL A 393 -2.45 -12.68 -10.50
C VAL A 393 -0.93 -12.52 -10.53
N ASP A 394 -0.21 -13.65 -10.55
CA ASP A 394 1.23 -13.63 -10.76
C ASP A 394 1.56 -13.60 -12.25
N GLY A 395 2.48 -12.71 -12.66
CA GLY A 395 2.72 -12.37 -14.06
C GLY A 395 1.95 -11.14 -14.56
N ALA A 396 1.19 -10.45 -13.69
CA ALA A 396 0.61 -9.15 -14.00
C ALA A 396 1.67 -8.05 -14.03
N ILE A 397 1.36 -6.92 -14.70
CA ILE A 397 2.25 -5.75 -14.72
C ILE A 397 2.34 -5.11 -13.33
N ALA A 398 3.44 -4.41 -13.07
CA ALA A 398 3.57 -3.66 -11.82
C ALA A 398 2.53 -2.53 -11.76
N SER A 399 1.96 -2.28 -10.59
CA SER A 399 0.89 -1.29 -10.42
C SER A 399 1.32 0.14 -10.75
N LEU A 400 2.59 0.48 -10.51
CA LEU A 400 3.13 1.80 -10.87
C LEU A 400 3.29 1.96 -12.38
N ASP A 401 3.67 0.91 -13.10
CA ASP A 401 3.75 0.95 -14.57
C ASP A 401 2.36 1.10 -15.20
N ALA A 402 1.35 0.48 -14.59
CA ALA A 402 -0.04 0.66 -15.00
C ALA A 402 -0.50 2.11 -14.78
N LEU A 403 -0.13 2.72 -13.65
CA LEU A 403 -0.52 4.08 -13.28
C LEU A 403 -0.08 5.09 -14.33
N GLU A 404 1.19 5.07 -14.74
CA GLU A 404 1.72 5.98 -15.76
C GLU A 404 0.92 5.89 -17.07
N ASN A 405 0.63 4.67 -17.54
CA ASN A 405 -0.10 4.47 -18.78
C ASN A 405 -1.57 4.91 -18.67
N ILE A 406 -2.21 4.65 -17.53
CA ILE A 406 -3.60 5.02 -17.27
C ILE A 406 -3.74 6.54 -17.19
N THR A 407 -2.94 7.20 -16.36
CA THR A 407 -2.97 8.66 -16.21
C THR A 407 -2.74 9.38 -17.55
N ASN A 408 -1.79 8.91 -18.36
CA ASN A 408 -1.57 9.46 -19.71
C ASN A 408 -2.79 9.32 -20.64
N ALA A 409 -3.64 8.32 -20.43
CA ALA A 409 -4.76 8.01 -21.32
C ALA A 409 -6.09 8.65 -20.89
N VAL A 410 -6.32 8.84 -19.59
CA VAL A 410 -7.60 9.33 -19.05
C VAL A 410 -7.50 10.54 -18.13
N GLY A 411 -6.29 11.03 -17.83
CA GLY A 411 -6.06 12.15 -16.93
C GLY A 411 -5.90 11.75 -15.46
N ASP A 412 -5.84 12.77 -14.60
CA ASP A 412 -5.75 12.67 -13.13
C ASP A 412 -7.14 12.63 -12.47
#